data_AF-A2E8P0-F1
#
_entry.id   AF-A2E8P0-F1
#
_cell.length_a   1.000
_cell.length_b   1.000
_cell.length_c   1.000
_cell.angle_alpha   90.00
_cell.angle_beta   90.00
_cell.angle_gamma   90.00
#
_symmetry.space_group_name_H-M   'P 1'
#
loop_
_entity.id
_entity.type
_entity.pdbx_description
1 polymer ?
#
loop_
_entity_poly.entity_id
_entity_poly.type
_entity_poly.pdbx_seq_one_letter_code
_entity_poly.pdbx_strand_id
1 'polypeptide(L)'
;MVNGNTACRKLGSRGGAGGYISGTIRLPKQITAFATIGGHGLFHSTSIYDNFNVDEMIPGGYGGGGYSFNYYSVNYLSSASGGGQTTVKFLENDLWHRVIVSGGGGGSDNVHPYINEYGTTDDGSGGSGGGLIAQGFWINGIYNSSYLANSTSGFTFGSGESAQEFGSISDIGVREGFGGTDRSGAGSGWFGGFASHNGNGGSGGGSSWVLSEDADIPDGNIAAKGPFFNITDERPYFFRKTDGYLFYDIVNIPGVWEGNGKLVITILDKLSLPSCFSVCYLHFSYHLLFVLFIDSPSN
;
A
#
# COMPACT_ATOMS: atom_id res chain seq x y z
N MET A 1 16.50 10.23 8.67
CA MET A 1 15.72 11.00 7.68
C MET A 1 15.20 9.99 6.67
N VAL A 2 13.90 9.97 6.39
CA VAL A 2 13.34 9.01 5.41
C VAL A 2 13.72 9.52 4.03
N ASN A 3 14.52 8.74 3.29
CA ASN A 3 14.94 9.06 1.93
C ASN A 3 13.80 8.79 0.94
N GLY A 4 12.68 9.50 1.11
CA GLY A 4 11.58 9.52 0.14
C GLY A 4 12.02 10.12 -1.19
N ASN A 5 11.33 9.76 -2.27
CA ASN A 5 11.63 10.25 -3.62
C ASN A 5 10.57 11.25 -4.14
N THR A 6 9.57 11.58 -3.33
CA THR A 6 8.50 12.50 -3.67
C THR A 6 8.84 13.94 -3.31
N ALA A 7 8.40 14.88 -4.15
CA ALA A 7 8.43 16.31 -3.84
C ALA A 7 7.01 16.84 -3.66
N CYS A 8 6.78 17.66 -2.63
CA CYS A 8 5.55 18.42 -2.52
C CYS A 8 5.48 19.42 -3.68
N ARG A 9 4.48 19.27 -4.55
CA ARG A 9 4.30 20.06 -5.76
C ARG A 9 2.88 20.60 -5.75
N LYS A 10 2.73 21.90 -6.02
CA LYS A 10 1.43 22.56 -6.20
C LYS A 10 0.96 22.39 -7.63
N LEU A 11 0.49 21.20 -7.95
CA LEU A 11 0.03 20.82 -9.28
C LEU A 11 -1.20 19.96 -9.13
N GLY A 12 -2.21 20.22 -9.97
CA GLY A 12 -3.43 19.42 -10.00
C GLY A 12 -3.33 18.17 -10.87
N SER A 13 -4.38 17.35 -10.86
CA SER A 13 -4.51 16.13 -11.68
C SER A 13 -3.40 15.12 -11.41
N ARG A 14 -3.23 14.74 -10.14
CA ARG A 14 -2.14 13.85 -9.68
C ARG A 14 -2.61 12.70 -8.85
N GLY A 15 -1.95 11.56 -9.05
CA GLY A 15 -2.03 10.48 -8.09
C GLY A 15 -1.34 10.81 -6.76
N GLY A 16 -1.86 10.22 -5.69
CA GLY A 16 -1.24 10.26 -4.38
C GLY A 16 -0.03 9.34 -4.30
N ALA A 17 0.96 9.75 -3.52
CA ALA A 17 2.14 8.94 -3.25
C ALA A 17 1.86 7.83 -2.24
N GLY A 18 2.60 6.73 -2.31
CA GLY A 18 2.61 5.68 -1.29
C GLY A 18 3.37 6.13 -0.04
N GLY A 19 3.16 5.42 1.07
CA GLY A 19 3.85 5.70 2.32
C GLY A 19 5.16 4.93 2.51
N TYR A 20 5.75 5.15 3.67
CA TYR A 20 6.85 4.40 4.23
C TYR A 20 6.46 3.91 5.61
N ILE A 21 6.65 2.62 5.86
CA ILE A 21 6.55 2.06 7.21
C ILE A 21 7.74 1.16 7.46
N SER A 22 8.28 1.24 8.68
CA SER A 22 9.33 0.36 9.16
C SER A 22 9.10 0.04 10.63
N GLY A 23 9.70 -1.06 11.06
CA GLY A 23 9.87 -1.39 12.46
C GLY A 23 10.90 -2.48 12.60
N THR A 24 11.32 -2.70 13.83
CA THR A 24 12.22 -3.79 14.21
C THR A 24 11.39 -4.88 14.87
N ILE A 25 11.73 -6.15 14.60
CA ILE A 25 11.09 -7.29 15.25
C ILE A 25 12.16 -8.28 15.72
N ARG A 26 11.92 -8.88 16.88
CA ARG A 26 12.73 -10.00 17.38
C ARG A 26 11.95 -11.30 17.18
N LEU A 27 12.46 -12.18 16.33
CA LEU A 27 11.87 -13.49 16.10
C LEU A 27 12.58 -14.53 16.99
N PRO A 28 11.90 -15.14 17.99
CA PRO A 28 12.53 -16.06 18.93
C PRO A 28 12.84 -17.43 18.30
N LYS A 29 12.21 -17.75 17.17
CA LYS A 29 12.39 -18.99 16.41
C LYS A 29 12.38 -18.69 14.91
N GLN A 30 12.91 -19.63 14.13
CA GLN A 30 12.83 -19.57 12.69
C GLN A 30 11.37 -19.66 12.23
N ILE A 31 11.02 -18.82 11.25
CA ILE A 31 9.70 -18.79 10.60
C ILE A 31 9.86 -18.60 9.10
N THR A 32 8.78 -18.85 8.36
CA THR A 32 8.65 -18.46 6.95
C THR A 32 7.98 -17.09 6.88
N ALA A 33 8.55 -16.19 6.09
CA ALA A 33 7.97 -14.89 5.77
C ALA A 33 7.71 -14.77 4.27
N PHE A 34 6.60 -14.12 3.92
CA PHE A 34 6.23 -13.79 2.55
C PHE A 34 6.20 -12.29 2.38
N ALA A 35 6.48 -11.82 1.17
CA ALA A 35 6.42 -10.41 0.84
C ALA A 35 5.61 -10.18 -0.43
N THR A 36 4.78 -9.16 -0.40
CA THR A 36 4.16 -8.56 -1.59
C THR A 36 4.82 -7.22 -1.81
N ILE A 37 5.35 -6.99 -3.01
CA ILE A 37 5.94 -5.71 -3.42
C ILE A 37 4.91 -4.97 -4.25
N GLY A 38 4.39 -3.85 -3.74
CA GLY A 38 3.30 -3.12 -4.37
C GLY A 38 3.66 -2.62 -5.76
N GLY A 39 2.77 -2.75 -6.74
CA GLY A 39 2.91 -2.11 -8.05
C GLY A 39 2.48 -0.64 -7.97
N HIS A 40 3.13 0.21 -8.77
CA HIS A 40 2.61 1.57 -8.99
C HIS A 40 1.27 1.53 -9.73
N GLY A 41 0.41 2.51 -9.48
CA GLY A 41 -0.77 2.76 -10.29
C GLY A 41 -0.36 3.22 -11.69
N LEU A 42 -1.21 2.94 -12.68
CA LEU A 42 -0.94 3.23 -14.08
C LEU A 42 -1.77 4.42 -14.53
N PHE A 43 -1.14 5.34 -15.26
CA PHE A 43 -1.81 6.37 -16.04
C PHE A 43 -1.61 6.05 -17.51
N HIS A 44 -2.66 5.58 -18.19
CA HIS A 44 -2.58 5.23 -19.60
C HIS A 44 -3.97 5.22 -20.23
N SER A 45 -4.06 5.34 -21.55
CA SER A 45 -5.32 5.20 -22.30
C SER A 45 -5.09 4.31 -23.51
N THR A 46 -5.89 3.26 -23.67
CA THR A 46 -5.81 2.35 -24.83
C THR A 46 -7.10 2.21 -25.61
N SER A 47 -8.23 2.74 -25.12
CA SER A 47 -9.55 2.51 -25.69
C SER A 47 -10.35 3.79 -25.92
N ILE A 48 -11.09 3.84 -27.03
CA ILE A 48 -12.08 4.88 -27.38
C ILE A 48 -13.50 4.48 -26.97
N TYR A 49 -13.66 3.36 -26.25
CA TYR A 49 -14.98 2.84 -25.88
C TYR A 49 -15.49 3.47 -24.58
N ASP A 50 -16.78 3.86 -24.58
CA ASP A 50 -17.50 4.47 -23.46
C ASP A 50 -18.22 3.41 -22.60
N ASN A 51 -17.56 2.32 -22.21
CA ASN A 51 -18.19 1.30 -21.36
C ASN A 51 -17.29 0.86 -20.19
N PHE A 52 -17.89 0.61 -19.03
CA PHE A 52 -17.20 0.07 -17.85
C PHE A 52 -16.99 -1.44 -17.99
N ASN A 53 -16.36 -1.88 -19.09
CA ASN A 53 -15.92 -3.26 -19.25
C ASN A 53 -14.65 -3.49 -18.45
N VAL A 54 -14.72 -4.30 -17.39
CA VAL A 54 -13.59 -4.57 -16.46
C VAL A 54 -12.35 -5.09 -17.19
N ASP A 55 -12.52 -5.89 -18.25
CA ASP A 55 -11.41 -6.46 -19.02
C ASP A 55 -10.64 -5.39 -19.83
N GLU A 56 -11.26 -4.24 -20.06
CA GLU A 56 -10.70 -3.10 -20.78
C GLU A 56 -10.24 -1.97 -19.84
N MET A 57 -10.58 -2.04 -18.55
CA MET A 57 -10.16 -1.04 -17.56
C MET A 57 -8.65 -1.06 -17.31
N ILE A 58 -8.10 0.07 -16.89
CA ILE A 58 -6.68 0.16 -16.54
C ILE A 58 -6.50 -0.54 -15.19
N PRO A 59 -5.68 -1.61 -15.13
CA PRO A 59 -5.52 -2.37 -13.89
C PRO A 59 -4.81 -1.54 -12.83
N GLY A 60 -5.21 -1.74 -11.58
CA GLY A 60 -4.50 -1.23 -10.43
C GLY A 60 -3.13 -1.87 -10.25
N GLY A 61 -2.28 -1.20 -9.47
CA GLY A 61 -0.98 -1.71 -9.08
C GLY A 61 -1.09 -3.05 -8.33
N TYR A 62 -0.16 -3.97 -8.63
CA TYR A 62 -0.10 -5.29 -7.97
C TYR A 62 -0.09 -5.15 -6.45
N GLY A 63 -0.84 -6.01 -5.75
CA GLY A 63 -1.03 -5.88 -4.29
C GLY A 63 -2.38 -5.26 -3.91
N GLY A 64 -3.28 -5.03 -4.87
CA GLY A 64 -4.69 -4.74 -4.60
C GLY A 64 -5.15 -3.34 -5.00
N GLY A 65 -4.38 -2.60 -5.80
CA GLY A 65 -4.81 -1.28 -6.29
C GLY A 65 -6.13 -1.38 -7.06
N GLY A 66 -6.97 -0.35 -6.92
CA GLY A 66 -8.23 -0.24 -7.65
C GLY A 66 -8.01 0.04 -9.14
N TYR A 67 -8.91 -0.47 -9.97
CA TYR A 67 -8.88 -0.24 -11.42
C TYR A 67 -9.45 1.14 -11.73
N SER A 68 -9.02 1.71 -12.85
CA SER A 68 -9.56 2.98 -13.33
C SER A 68 -10.17 2.85 -14.72
N PHE A 69 -11.03 3.80 -15.06
CA PHE A 69 -11.70 3.78 -16.35
C PHE A 69 -10.71 4.08 -17.49
N ASN A 70 -10.82 3.33 -18.58
CA ASN A 70 -9.92 3.45 -19.73
C ASN A 70 -10.55 4.29 -20.84
N TYR A 71 -10.60 5.61 -20.66
CA TYR A 71 -11.08 6.54 -21.68
C TYR A 71 -9.95 7.15 -22.50
N TYR A 72 -10.21 7.38 -23.79
CA TYR A 72 -9.39 8.23 -24.65
C TYR A 72 -10.27 9.18 -25.48
N SER A 73 -9.96 10.48 -25.42
CA SER A 73 -10.46 11.48 -26.36
C SER A 73 -9.31 12.36 -26.86
N VAL A 74 -9.43 12.89 -28.08
CA VAL A 74 -8.41 13.79 -28.68
C VAL A 74 -8.09 15.03 -27.84
N ASN A 75 -8.99 15.42 -26.93
CA ASN A 75 -8.82 16.59 -26.06
C ASN A 75 -8.64 16.24 -24.57
N TYR A 76 -8.87 14.98 -24.16
CA TYR A 76 -8.85 14.56 -22.75
C TYR A 76 -8.18 13.19 -22.64
N LEU A 77 -7.10 13.13 -21.87
CA LEU A 77 -6.41 11.88 -21.54
C LEU A 77 -7.02 11.24 -20.30
N SER A 78 -6.79 9.93 -20.17
CA SER A 78 -7.40 8.98 -19.23
C SER A 78 -7.38 9.33 -17.74
N SER A 79 -7.95 8.41 -16.97
CA SER A 79 -7.80 8.34 -15.51
C SER A 79 -6.55 7.53 -15.08
N ALA A 80 -6.19 7.60 -13.81
CA ALA A 80 -5.16 6.74 -13.21
C ALA A 80 -5.74 5.68 -12.26
N SER A 81 -5.14 4.49 -12.30
CA SER A 81 -5.43 3.40 -11.38
C SER A 81 -4.70 3.57 -10.04
N GLY A 82 -5.16 2.84 -9.02
CA GLY A 82 -4.63 2.94 -7.67
C GLY A 82 -3.34 2.15 -7.47
N GLY A 83 -2.49 2.60 -6.56
CA GLY A 83 -1.27 1.90 -6.15
C GLY A 83 -1.52 0.67 -5.29
N GLY A 84 -0.65 -0.32 -5.45
CA GLY A 84 -0.60 -1.55 -4.66
C GLY A 84 0.08 -1.40 -3.30
N GLN A 85 -0.32 -2.20 -2.30
CA GLN A 85 0.36 -2.25 -1.02
C GLN A 85 1.64 -3.07 -1.08
N THR A 86 2.63 -2.64 -0.30
CA THR A 86 3.79 -3.48 0.05
C THR A 86 3.58 -4.05 1.44
N THR A 87 3.69 -5.37 1.61
CA THR A 87 3.42 -6.01 2.90
C THR A 87 4.31 -7.21 3.14
N VAL A 88 4.62 -7.46 4.41
CA VAL A 88 5.23 -8.70 4.89
C VAL A 88 4.19 -9.50 5.66
N LYS A 89 4.19 -10.82 5.45
CA LYS A 89 3.33 -11.79 6.14
C LYS A 89 4.18 -12.87 6.77
N PHE A 90 3.71 -13.45 7.87
CA PHE A 90 4.35 -14.58 8.52
C PHE A 90 3.47 -15.83 8.47
N LEU A 91 4.10 -17.00 8.39
CA LEU A 91 3.48 -18.32 8.42
C LEU A 91 2.68 -18.67 7.15
N GLU A 92 1.78 -17.82 6.68
CA GLU A 92 0.99 -18.03 5.46
C GLU A 92 0.99 -16.80 4.53
N ASN A 93 0.74 -17.03 3.24
CA ASN A 93 0.71 -15.99 2.22
C ASN A 93 -0.72 -15.53 1.90
N ASP A 94 -1.38 -14.90 2.86
CA ASP A 94 -2.72 -14.33 2.69
C ASP A 94 -2.83 -12.91 3.30
N LEU A 95 -4.05 -12.36 3.37
CA LEU A 95 -4.30 -11.03 3.92
C LEU A 95 -4.35 -11.00 5.46
N TRP A 96 -4.73 -12.09 6.12
CA TRP A 96 -4.90 -12.16 7.58
C TRP A 96 -3.60 -12.48 8.33
N HIS A 97 -2.56 -12.85 7.59
CA HIS A 97 -1.21 -13.10 8.12
C HIS A 97 -0.23 -11.93 7.88
N ARG A 98 -0.72 -10.78 7.41
CA ARG A 98 0.09 -9.58 7.24
C ARG A 98 0.50 -9.03 8.60
N VAL A 99 1.78 -8.68 8.77
CA VAL A 99 2.32 -8.14 10.04
C VAL A 99 2.83 -6.71 9.91
N ILE A 100 3.07 -6.25 8.67
CA ILE A 100 3.37 -4.86 8.35
C ILE A 100 2.91 -4.58 6.93
N VAL A 101 2.27 -3.43 6.72
CA VAL A 101 1.61 -3.02 5.49
C VAL A 101 1.88 -1.56 5.23
N SER A 102 2.37 -1.26 4.03
CA SER A 102 2.47 0.09 3.49
C SER A 102 1.41 0.27 2.40
N GLY A 103 0.57 1.29 2.54
CA GLY A 103 -0.48 1.60 1.58
C GLY A 103 0.00 2.45 0.39
N GLY A 104 -0.67 2.28 -0.76
CA GLY A 104 -0.51 3.08 -1.97
C GLY A 104 -1.53 4.21 -2.07
N GLY A 105 -1.26 5.21 -2.88
CA GLY A 105 -2.21 6.29 -3.20
C GLY A 105 -3.09 5.98 -4.43
N GLY A 106 -4.19 6.71 -4.57
CA GLY A 106 -5.07 6.65 -5.74
C GLY A 106 -4.66 7.63 -6.85
N GLY A 107 -5.18 7.45 -8.06
CA GLY A 107 -5.01 8.39 -9.18
C GLY A 107 -6.03 9.53 -9.19
N SER A 108 -6.04 10.34 -10.26
CA SER A 108 -7.11 11.31 -10.54
C SER A 108 -7.16 11.74 -12.02
N ASP A 109 -8.29 12.41 -12.33
CA ASP A 109 -8.69 13.38 -13.39
C ASP A 109 -7.83 13.55 -14.67
N ASN A 110 -8.49 13.92 -15.76
CA ASN A 110 -7.90 14.05 -17.08
C ASN A 110 -6.66 14.94 -17.13
N VAL A 111 -5.61 14.47 -17.82
CA VAL A 111 -4.49 15.36 -18.17
C VAL A 111 -4.98 16.31 -19.26
N HIS A 112 -5.31 17.55 -18.86
CA HIS A 112 -5.40 18.66 -19.79
C HIS A 112 -3.97 19.21 -19.99
N PRO A 113 -3.34 19.05 -21.17
CA PRO A 113 -1.93 19.39 -21.37
C PRO A 113 -1.58 20.87 -21.14
N TYR A 114 -2.59 21.73 -21.00
CA TYR A 114 -2.45 23.16 -20.78
C TYR A 114 -2.97 23.66 -19.42
N ILE A 115 -3.60 22.82 -18.59
CA ILE A 115 -4.20 23.22 -17.30
C ILE A 115 -3.83 22.18 -16.25
N ASN A 116 -2.98 22.57 -15.30
CA ASN A 116 -2.58 21.75 -14.14
C ASN A 116 -2.50 22.63 -12.88
N GLU A 117 -3.29 23.70 -12.85
CA GLU A 117 -3.31 24.66 -11.77
C GLU A 117 -3.85 24.02 -10.50
N TYR A 118 -3.15 24.26 -9.39
CA TYR A 118 -3.55 23.73 -8.10
C TYR A 118 -4.69 24.56 -7.50
N GLY A 119 -5.74 23.88 -7.03
CA GLY A 119 -6.88 24.50 -6.35
C GLY A 119 -7.90 25.16 -7.28
N THR A 120 -7.93 24.77 -8.56
CA THR A 120 -8.89 25.30 -9.55
C THR A 120 -9.99 24.29 -9.89
N THR A 121 -10.93 24.72 -10.74
CA THR A 121 -11.83 23.78 -11.45
C THR A 121 -11.00 22.79 -12.26
N ASP A 122 -11.37 21.50 -12.26
CA ASP A 122 -10.61 20.41 -12.94
C ASP A 122 -9.28 20.02 -12.27
N ASP A 123 -9.18 20.20 -10.95
CA ASP A 123 -8.09 19.67 -10.12
C ASP A 123 -8.57 18.50 -9.25
N GLY A 124 -8.99 17.41 -9.89
CA GLY A 124 -9.10 16.14 -9.17
C GLY A 124 -7.70 15.66 -8.78
N SER A 125 -7.47 15.27 -7.53
CA SER A 125 -6.18 14.75 -7.06
C SER A 125 -6.37 13.57 -6.09
N GLY A 126 -5.52 12.57 -6.20
CA GLY A 126 -5.55 11.36 -5.38
C GLY A 126 -4.93 11.54 -4.01
N GLY A 127 -5.45 10.82 -3.03
CA GLY A 127 -4.95 10.76 -1.66
C GLY A 127 -3.64 10.02 -1.55
N SER A 128 -2.71 10.57 -0.78
CA SER A 128 -1.52 9.81 -0.37
C SER A 128 -1.93 8.61 0.49
N GLY A 129 -1.32 7.47 0.16
CA GLY A 129 -1.41 6.25 0.95
C GLY A 129 -0.37 6.18 2.06
N GLY A 130 -0.54 5.15 2.86
CA GLY A 130 0.48 4.63 3.75
C GLY A 130 0.69 5.41 5.05
N GLY A 131 -0.22 6.32 5.42
CA GLY A 131 -0.40 6.75 6.81
C GLY A 131 -1.25 5.75 7.60
N LEU A 132 -1.17 5.74 8.93
CA LEU A 132 -2.11 4.96 9.77
C LEU A 132 -3.57 5.34 9.47
N ILE A 133 -3.79 6.60 9.17
CA ILE A 133 -4.99 7.12 8.49
C ILE A 133 -4.50 7.61 7.13
N ALA A 134 -5.05 7.06 6.06
CA ALA A 134 -4.75 7.48 4.70
C ALA A 134 -5.48 8.79 4.36
N GLN A 135 -5.04 9.46 3.30
CA GLN A 135 -5.74 10.65 2.80
C GLN A 135 -6.94 10.26 1.93
N GLY A 136 -7.96 11.12 1.97
CA GLY A 136 -9.10 11.08 1.05
C GLY A 136 -8.71 11.58 -0.32
N PHE A 137 -9.55 12.32 -1.01
CA PHE A 137 -9.28 12.76 -2.38
C PHE A 137 -9.76 14.18 -2.60
N TRP A 138 -9.32 14.79 -3.71
CA TRP A 138 -9.77 16.10 -4.13
C TRP A 138 -10.71 15.96 -5.32
N ILE A 139 -11.77 16.78 -5.32
CA ILE A 139 -12.66 16.98 -6.46
C ILE A 139 -12.64 18.49 -6.74
N ASN A 140 -12.26 18.89 -7.95
CA ASN A 140 -12.15 20.31 -8.32
C ASN A 140 -11.35 21.14 -7.30
N GLY A 141 -10.20 20.62 -6.84
CA GLY A 141 -9.34 21.29 -5.86
C GLY A 141 -9.86 21.28 -4.42
N ILE A 142 -11.04 20.73 -4.14
CA ILE A 142 -11.63 20.66 -2.80
C ILE A 142 -11.37 19.29 -2.17
N TYR A 143 -10.68 19.29 -1.03
CA TYR A 143 -10.38 18.06 -0.29
C TYR A 143 -11.64 17.46 0.35
N ASN A 144 -11.86 16.18 0.13
CA ASN A 144 -12.89 15.37 0.77
C ASN A 144 -12.24 14.40 1.76
N SER A 145 -12.51 14.61 3.05
CA SER A 145 -12.00 13.79 4.14
C SER A 145 -13.03 12.82 4.73
N SER A 146 -14.20 12.66 4.10
CA SER A 146 -15.25 11.77 4.61
C SER A 146 -14.99 10.29 4.35
N TYR A 147 -14.08 10.00 3.41
CA TYR A 147 -13.78 8.65 2.92
C TYR A 147 -12.31 8.32 3.14
N LEU A 148 -11.96 7.93 4.36
CA LEU A 148 -10.58 7.62 4.78
C LEU A 148 -10.45 6.14 5.13
N ALA A 149 -9.31 5.55 4.74
CA ALA A 149 -8.91 4.23 5.22
C ALA A 149 -8.02 4.38 6.47
N ASN A 150 -8.17 3.49 7.44
CA ASN A 150 -7.37 3.44 8.66
C ASN A 150 -7.13 1.98 9.14
N SER A 151 -6.86 1.78 10.44
CA SER A 151 -6.63 0.46 11.06
C SER A 151 -7.87 -0.43 11.15
N THR A 152 -9.08 0.13 11.14
CA THR A 152 -10.34 -0.60 11.38
C THR A 152 -11.40 -0.39 10.30
N SER A 153 -11.22 0.59 9.41
CA SER A 153 -12.15 0.86 8.33
C SER A 153 -11.46 1.33 7.05
N GLY A 154 -12.19 1.23 5.95
CA GLY A 154 -11.83 1.63 4.60
C GLY A 154 -12.77 0.94 3.62
N PHE A 155 -12.49 0.99 2.31
CA PHE A 155 -13.35 0.34 1.33
C PHE A 155 -13.49 -1.16 1.60
N THR A 156 -12.34 -1.83 1.70
CA THR A 156 -12.28 -3.23 2.12
C THR A 156 -10.86 -3.62 2.53
N PHE A 157 -10.73 -4.78 3.16
CA PHE A 157 -9.47 -5.31 3.64
C PHE A 157 -8.55 -5.71 2.48
N GLY A 158 -7.38 -5.06 2.39
CA GLY A 158 -6.33 -5.42 1.44
C GLY A 158 -6.47 -4.87 0.02
N SER A 159 -7.60 -4.26 -0.35
CA SER A 159 -7.86 -3.80 -1.72
C SER A 159 -8.43 -2.39 -1.75
N GLY A 160 -7.96 -1.57 -2.70
CA GLY A 160 -8.58 -0.29 -3.03
C GLY A 160 -9.81 -0.47 -3.91
N GLU A 161 -10.72 0.49 -3.87
CA GLU A 161 -11.91 0.50 -4.72
C GLU A 161 -11.59 0.81 -6.19
N SER A 162 -12.16 0.04 -7.11
CA SER A 162 -12.16 0.35 -8.54
C SER A 162 -13.22 1.38 -8.91
N ALA A 163 -12.94 2.17 -9.95
CA ALA A 163 -13.93 3.04 -10.58
C ALA A 163 -15.16 2.27 -11.07
N GLN A 164 -16.35 2.84 -10.87
CA GLN A 164 -17.63 2.26 -11.28
C GLN A 164 -18.54 3.31 -11.93
N GLU A 165 -19.40 2.88 -12.86
CA GLU A 165 -20.23 3.76 -13.69
C GLU A 165 -21.29 4.54 -12.90
N PHE A 166 -21.90 3.92 -11.91
CA PHE A 166 -23.02 4.52 -11.16
C PHE A 166 -22.65 4.87 -9.71
N GLY A 167 -21.38 4.75 -9.34
CA GLY A 167 -20.90 4.85 -7.96
C GLY A 167 -20.62 3.49 -7.32
N SER A 168 -20.18 3.53 -6.08
CA SER A 168 -19.86 2.38 -5.25
C SER A 168 -21.08 1.48 -5.02
N ILE A 169 -20.95 0.18 -5.27
CA ILE A 169 -21.91 -0.81 -4.78
C ILE A 169 -21.77 -1.12 -3.28
N SER A 170 -20.64 -0.74 -2.66
CA SER A 170 -20.46 -0.81 -1.20
C SER A 170 -21.28 0.28 -0.51
N ASP A 171 -21.94 -0.06 0.61
CA ASP A 171 -22.81 0.87 1.36
C ASP A 171 -22.02 1.98 2.08
N ILE A 172 -20.72 1.77 2.26
CA ILE A 172 -19.80 2.72 2.90
C ILE A 172 -19.00 3.56 1.89
N GLY A 173 -19.11 3.26 0.60
CA GLY A 173 -18.40 3.99 -0.47
C GLY A 173 -19.20 5.18 -1.01
N VAL A 174 -18.63 5.87 -2.00
CA VAL A 174 -19.30 7.01 -2.64
C VAL A 174 -20.39 6.50 -3.58
N ARG A 175 -21.67 6.68 -3.19
CA ARG A 175 -22.82 6.02 -3.86
C ARG A 175 -23.25 6.68 -5.17
N GLU A 176 -22.95 7.95 -5.36
CA GLU A 176 -23.37 8.71 -6.53
C GLU A 176 -22.17 8.96 -7.44
N GLY A 177 -22.17 8.33 -8.61
CA GLY A 177 -21.24 8.70 -9.66
C GLY A 177 -21.64 10.04 -10.29
N PHE A 178 -20.66 10.92 -10.54
CA PHE A 178 -20.93 12.25 -11.11
C PHE A 178 -19.92 12.63 -12.20
N GLY A 179 -20.34 13.43 -13.17
CA GLY A 179 -19.48 13.95 -14.22
C GLY A 179 -19.04 12.90 -15.23
N GLY A 180 -17.85 13.12 -15.81
CA GLY A 180 -17.27 12.31 -16.87
C GLY A 180 -16.92 10.87 -16.49
N THR A 181 -16.36 10.16 -17.48
CA THR A 181 -15.96 8.75 -17.38
C THR A 181 -14.55 8.58 -16.84
N ASP A 182 -13.77 9.64 -16.73
CA ASP A 182 -12.38 9.75 -16.26
C ASP A 182 -12.19 9.48 -14.75
N ARG A 183 -12.72 8.35 -14.31
CA ARG A 183 -12.78 7.97 -12.89
C ARG A 183 -11.60 7.11 -12.49
N SER A 184 -10.92 7.56 -11.45
CA SER A 184 -9.73 6.92 -10.90
C SER A 184 -10.03 5.71 -10.01
N GLY A 185 -9.02 4.85 -9.86
CA GLY A 185 -9.00 3.76 -8.88
C GLY A 185 -8.28 4.17 -7.59
N ALA A 186 -8.72 3.62 -6.47
CA ALA A 186 -8.19 3.95 -5.15
C ALA A 186 -6.98 3.08 -4.76
N GLY A 187 -6.14 3.63 -3.88
CA GLY A 187 -4.96 2.95 -3.38
C GLY A 187 -5.30 1.81 -2.41
N SER A 188 -4.50 0.76 -2.42
CA SER A 188 -4.63 -0.37 -1.48
C SER A 188 -3.78 -0.20 -0.24
N GLY A 189 -4.07 -0.98 0.81
CA GLY A 189 -3.42 -0.85 2.11
C GLY A 189 -3.82 -1.99 3.05
N TRP A 190 -3.72 -1.74 4.35
CA TRP A 190 -4.34 -2.60 5.35
C TRP A 190 -5.84 -2.69 5.10
N PHE A 191 -6.48 -1.52 5.08
CA PHE A 191 -7.70 -1.27 4.34
C PHE A 191 -7.40 -0.35 3.14
N GLY A 192 -8.03 -0.60 2.00
CA GLY A 192 -7.87 0.27 0.84
C GLY A 192 -8.76 1.51 0.91
N GLY A 193 -8.37 2.51 0.12
CA GLY A 193 -9.10 3.75 -0.05
C GLY A 193 -10.36 3.59 -0.90
N PHE A 194 -11.14 4.66 -0.94
CA PHE A 194 -12.38 4.77 -1.70
C PHE A 194 -12.17 5.48 -3.02
N ALA A 195 -12.91 5.06 -4.05
CA ALA A 195 -12.98 5.77 -5.31
C ALA A 195 -14.03 6.88 -5.20
N SER A 196 -13.74 8.07 -5.74
CA SER A 196 -14.71 9.17 -5.70
C SER A 196 -15.89 8.98 -6.64
N HIS A 197 -15.70 8.14 -7.67
CA HIS A 197 -16.63 7.97 -8.80
C HIS A 197 -17.04 9.29 -9.47
N ASN A 198 -16.18 10.31 -9.36
CA ASN A 198 -16.35 11.62 -9.98
C ASN A 198 -15.36 11.74 -11.13
N GLY A 199 -15.80 12.20 -12.30
CA GLY A 199 -14.91 12.44 -13.44
C GLY A 199 -13.77 13.40 -13.08
N ASN A 200 -14.12 14.52 -12.45
CA ASN A 200 -13.15 15.55 -12.06
C ASN A 200 -12.50 15.28 -10.69
N GLY A 201 -12.39 14.00 -10.32
CA GLY A 201 -12.10 13.53 -8.98
C GLY A 201 -10.91 12.59 -8.91
N GLY A 202 -10.16 12.71 -7.83
CA GLY A 202 -9.21 11.67 -7.44
C GLY A 202 -9.84 10.53 -6.67
N SER A 203 -8.99 9.64 -6.16
CA SER A 203 -9.38 8.55 -5.27
C SER A 203 -8.48 8.49 -4.04
N GLY A 204 -9.01 7.93 -2.95
CA GLY A 204 -8.33 7.87 -1.66
C GLY A 204 -7.13 6.92 -1.65
N GLY A 205 -6.20 7.17 -0.73
CA GLY A 205 -5.10 6.25 -0.45
C GLY A 205 -5.54 5.10 0.46
N GLY A 206 -4.77 4.01 0.45
CA GLY A 206 -4.92 2.92 1.41
C GLY A 206 -4.09 3.14 2.67
N SER A 207 -4.53 2.59 3.80
CA SER A 207 -3.85 2.75 5.09
C SER A 207 -2.59 1.89 5.22
N SER A 208 -1.62 2.38 5.96
CA SER A 208 -0.56 1.55 6.53
C SER A 208 -1.01 0.93 7.84
N TRP A 209 -0.40 -0.18 8.21
CA TRP A 209 -0.62 -0.84 9.49
C TRP A 209 0.59 -1.69 9.86
N VAL A 210 0.81 -1.89 11.16
CA VAL A 210 1.87 -2.76 11.66
C VAL A 210 1.39 -3.45 12.93
N LEU A 211 1.78 -4.71 13.10
CA LEU A 211 1.51 -5.49 14.28
C LEU A 211 2.42 -5.00 15.43
N SER A 212 1.85 -4.21 16.33
CA SER A 212 2.53 -3.59 17.46
C SER A 212 1.68 -3.70 18.73
N GLU A 213 2.25 -3.28 19.87
CA GLU A 213 1.55 -3.32 21.16
C GLU A 213 0.31 -2.40 21.16
N ASP A 214 0.40 -1.25 20.49
CA ASP A 214 -0.66 -0.26 20.34
C ASP A 214 -1.51 -0.47 19.08
N ALA A 215 -1.23 -1.49 18.27
CA ALA A 215 -1.99 -1.76 17.05
C ALA A 215 -3.48 -1.98 17.34
N ASP A 216 -4.32 -1.26 16.63
CA ASP A 216 -5.76 -1.52 16.62
C ASP A 216 -6.03 -2.67 15.64
N ILE A 217 -6.53 -3.78 16.18
CA ILE A 217 -6.81 -5.02 15.43
C ILE A 217 -8.33 -5.17 15.42
N PRO A 218 -8.97 -5.18 14.24
CA PRO A 218 -10.42 -5.38 14.17
C PRO A 218 -10.83 -6.69 14.83
N ASP A 219 -11.84 -6.61 15.70
CA ASP A 219 -12.41 -7.79 16.35
C ASP A 219 -13.23 -8.63 15.37
N GLY A 220 -13.26 -9.94 15.62
CA GLY A 220 -14.06 -10.87 14.85
C GLY A 220 -13.54 -11.08 13.43
N ASN A 221 -14.46 -11.29 12.50
CA ASN A 221 -14.14 -11.56 11.12
C ASN A 221 -13.91 -10.27 10.33
N ILE A 222 -12.88 -10.27 9.47
CA ILE A 222 -12.54 -9.15 8.59
C ILE A 222 -12.81 -9.57 7.16
N ALA A 223 -13.75 -8.89 6.50
CA ALA A 223 -14.11 -9.13 5.12
C ALA A 223 -13.09 -8.49 4.14
N ALA A 224 -12.47 -9.32 3.32
CA ALA A 224 -11.72 -8.93 2.14
C ALA A 224 -12.61 -9.06 0.91
N LYS A 225 -13.08 -7.92 0.42
CA LYS A 225 -13.89 -7.82 -0.78
C LYS A 225 -12.99 -7.46 -1.96
N GLY A 226 -13.27 -7.98 -3.14
CA GLY A 226 -12.52 -7.63 -4.35
C GLY A 226 -12.57 -6.11 -4.61
N PRO A 227 -11.76 -5.57 -5.54
CA PRO A 227 -11.73 -4.14 -5.83
C PRO A 227 -13.05 -3.61 -6.43
N PHE A 228 -13.89 -4.51 -6.98
CA PHE A 228 -15.27 -4.25 -7.41
C PHE A 228 -16.32 -4.77 -6.42
N PHE A 229 -15.93 -5.08 -5.18
CA PHE A 229 -16.81 -5.55 -4.10
C PHE A 229 -17.59 -6.86 -4.39
N ASN A 230 -17.12 -7.69 -5.33
CA ASN A 230 -17.82 -8.88 -5.84
C ASN A 230 -17.30 -10.21 -5.25
N ILE A 231 -16.01 -10.33 -5.02
CA ILE A 231 -15.38 -11.48 -4.35
C ILE A 231 -15.41 -11.21 -2.86
N THR A 232 -15.74 -12.18 -2.01
CA THR A 232 -15.68 -12.02 -0.55
C THR A 232 -15.01 -13.25 0.06
N ASP A 233 -13.96 -13.02 0.84
CA ASP A 233 -13.45 -13.97 1.83
C ASP A 233 -13.40 -13.25 3.18
N GLU A 234 -13.68 -13.96 4.26
CA GLU A 234 -13.94 -13.36 5.56
C GLU A 234 -13.46 -14.29 6.67
N ARG A 235 -12.49 -13.82 7.44
CA ARG A 235 -11.81 -14.59 8.49
C ARG A 235 -11.31 -13.66 9.60
N PRO A 236 -11.08 -14.17 10.81
CA PRO A 236 -10.42 -13.37 11.83
C PRO A 236 -8.97 -13.10 11.45
N TYR A 237 -8.44 -11.96 11.91
CA TYR A 237 -7.00 -11.72 11.85
C TYR A 237 -6.25 -12.79 12.65
N PHE A 238 -5.13 -13.28 12.11
CA PHE A 238 -4.49 -14.49 12.67
C PHE A 238 -3.75 -14.22 13.98
N PHE A 239 -3.01 -13.10 14.05
CA PHE A 239 -2.11 -12.84 15.18
C PHE A 239 -2.79 -12.12 16.33
N ARG A 240 -2.45 -12.54 17.54
CA ARG A 240 -2.72 -11.80 18.78
C ARG A 240 -1.46 -11.05 19.20
N LYS A 241 -1.65 -9.98 19.97
CA LYS A 241 -0.54 -9.22 20.56
C LYS A 241 0.37 -10.07 21.45
N THR A 242 -0.12 -11.19 21.95
CA THR A 242 0.61 -12.13 22.82
C THR A 242 1.44 -13.16 22.06
N ASP A 243 1.35 -13.25 20.73
CA ASP A 243 1.98 -14.33 19.95
C ASP A 243 3.48 -14.13 19.71
N GLY A 244 4.03 -12.97 20.11
CA GLY A 244 5.45 -12.68 20.03
C GLY A 244 5.93 -12.15 18.66
N TYR A 245 5.03 -11.67 17.82
CA TYR A 245 5.34 -11.08 16.50
C TYR A 245 5.24 -9.55 16.46
N LEU A 246 5.40 -8.90 17.61
CA LEU A 246 5.28 -7.44 17.71
C LEU A 246 6.51 -6.73 17.16
N PHE A 247 6.25 -5.70 16.35
CA PHE A 247 7.25 -4.73 15.94
C PHE A 247 7.40 -3.61 16.98
N TYR A 248 8.60 -3.08 17.07
CA TYR A 248 9.00 -1.93 17.89
C TYR A 248 9.81 -0.94 17.02
N ASP A 249 10.14 0.23 17.57
CA ASP A 249 10.83 1.32 16.86
C ASP A 249 10.15 1.68 15.52
N ILE A 250 8.82 1.79 15.58
CA ILE A 250 8.00 1.96 14.38
C ILE A 250 8.14 3.38 13.87
N VAL A 251 8.35 3.50 12.56
CA VAL A 251 8.30 4.77 11.83
C VAL A 251 7.26 4.62 10.74
N ASN A 252 6.32 5.55 10.67
CA ASN A 252 5.29 5.59 9.64
C ASN A 252 5.24 7.02 9.07
N ILE A 253 5.41 7.15 7.75
CA ILE A 253 5.33 8.42 7.05
C ILE A 253 4.49 8.25 5.78
N PRO A 254 3.36 8.99 5.64
CA PRO A 254 2.54 8.93 4.43
C PRO A 254 3.19 9.70 3.27
N GLY A 255 2.86 9.31 2.04
CA GLY A 255 3.08 10.13 0.83
C GLY A 255 4.54 10.46 0.51
N VAL A 256 5.47 9.53 0.75
CA VAL A 256 6.92 9.72 0.54
C VAL A 256 7.50 8.90 -0.62
N TRP A 257 6.68 8.05 -1.26
CA TRP A 257 7.14 7.11 -2.28
C TRP A 257 6.31 7.16 -3.57
N GLU A 258 6.99 7.40 -4.70
CA GLU A 258 6.44 7.29 -6.06
C GLU A 258 7.13 6.14 -6.80
N GLY A 259 6.33 5.30 -7.47
CA GLY A 259 6.79 4.11 -8.19
C GLY A 259 6.47 2.79 -7.48
N ASN A 260 7.05 1.70 -7.97
CA ASN A 260 6.86 0.37 -7.39
C ASN A 260 7.39 0.32 -5.96
N GLY A 261 6.72 -0.44 -5.10
CA GLY A 261 7.09 -0.67 -3.72
C GLY A 261 8.52 -1.19 -3.55
N LYS A 262 9.02 -1.00 -2.33
CA LYS A 262 10.37 -1.40 -1.95
C LYS A 262 10.36 -2.00 -0.56
N LEU A 263 10.99 -3.16 -0.41
CA LEU A 263 11.21 -3.82 0.87
C LEU A 263 12.71 -3.86 1.16
N VAL A 264 13.09 -3.45 2.36
CA VAL A 264 14.47 -3.55 2.87
C VAL A 264 14.42 -4.34 4.16
N ILE A 265 15.20 -5.42 4.23
CA ILE A 265 15.33 -6.27 5.42
C ILE A 265 16.77 -6.18 5.90
N THR A 266 16.95 -5.82 7.16
CA THR A 266 18.26 -5.77 7.82
C THR A 266 18.26 -6.76 8.98
N ILE A 267 19.28 -7.60 9.05
CA ILE A 267 19.47 -8.54 10.16
C ILE A 267 20.36 -7.84 11.18
N LEU A 268 19.79 -7.49 12.34
CA LEU A 268 20.51 -6.75 13.40
C LEU A 268 21.32 -7.69 14.30
N ASP A 269 20.68 -8.77 14.76
CA ASP A 269 21.31 -9.77 15.61
C ASP A 269 20.94 -11.18 15.11
N LYS A 270 21.92 -12.07 15.05
CA LYS A 270 21.69 -13.48 14.79
C LYS A 270 21.82 -14.24 16.10
N LEU A 271 20.73 -14.88 16.54
CA LEU A 271 20.82 -15.94 17.55
C LEU A 271 21.71 -17.06 16.99
N SER A 272 22.95 -17.09 17.43
CA SER A 272 23.83 -18.25 17.28
C SER A 272 23.34 -19.29 18.26
N LEU A 273 22.43 -20.16 17.81
CA LEU A 273 22.17 -21.39 18.54
C LEU A 273 23.46 -22.23 18.45
N PRO A 274 24.17 -22.51 19.56
CA PRO A 274 25.20 -23.51 19.54
C PRO A 274 24.49 -24.83 19.27
N SER A 275 24.53 -25.32 18.04
CA SER A 275 24.05 -26.66 17.72
C SER A 275 24.96 -27.65 18.47
N CYS A 276 24.45 -28.26 19.52
CA CYS A 276 25.05 -29.44 20.16
C CYS A 276 24.99 -30.64 19.20
N PHE A 277 25.74 -30.64 18.10
CA PHE A 277 25.95 -31.80 17.23
C PHE A 277 27.25 -31.64 16.41
N SER A 278 28.39 -31.87 17.06
CA SER A 278 29.32 -32.95 16.72
C SER A 278 30.65 -32.75 17.43
N VAL A 279 30.77 -33.45 18.56
CA VAL A 279 32.06 -33.99 19.02
C VAL A 279 32.49 -35.02 17.97
N CYS A 280 33.05 -34.57 16.85
CA CYS A 280 33.69 -35.42 15.87
C CYS A 280 34.97 -34.72 15.39
N TYR A 281 36.09 -35.24 15.88
CA TYR A 281 37.44 -35.12 15.36
C TYR A 281 37.51 -34.64 13.90
N LEU A 282 37.82 -33.36 13.69
CA LEU A 282 38.46 -32.92 12.46
C LEU A 282 39.93 -32.64 12.76
N HIS A 283 40.68 -33.74 12.67
CA HIS A 283 42.10 -33.74 12.38
C HIS A 283 42.29 -33.01 11.03
N PHE A 284 42.61 -31.72 11.06
CA PHE A 284 43.27 -31.07 9.93
C PHE A 284 44.70 -30.75 10.35
N SER A 285 45.60 -31.56 9.80
CA SER A 285 47.05 -31.43 9.90
C SER A 285 47.50 -30.06 9.39
N TYR A 286 48.38 -29.45 10.18
CA TYR A 286 49.35 -28.42 9.83
C TYR A 286 49.51 -28.16 8.32
N HIS A 287 49.21 -26.92 7.89
CA HIS A 287 50.15 -26.06 7.17
C HIS A 287 49.61 -24.63 7.12
N LEU A 288 50.28 -23.71 7.85
CA LEU A 288 50.51 -22.27 7.59
C LEU A 288 49.28 -21.36 7.25
N LEU A 289 49.05 -20.16 7.80
CA LEU A 289 49.92 -19.21 8.50
C LEU A 289 49.07 -18.05 9.13
N PHE A 290 49.39 -17.70 10.38
CA PHE A 290 49.39 -16.40 11.11
C PHE A 290 48.35 -15.30 10.80
N VAL A 291 47.49 -14.84 11.75
CA VAL A 291 47.65 -14.10 13.03
C VAL A 291 47.86 -12.58 12.85
N LEU A 292 46.96 -11.77 13.42
CA LEU A 292 47.30 -10.76 14.44
C LEU A 292 46.05 -10.31 15.22
N PHE A 293 46.00 -10.76 16.48
CA PHE A 293 45.28 -10.10 17.56
C PHE A 293 46.12 -8.91 18.02
N ILE A 294 45.49 -7.77 18.28
CA ILE A 294 46.05 -6.77 19.19
C ILE A 294 45.35 -7.02 20.53
N ASP A 295 46.10 -7.57 21.47
CA ASP A 295 45.72 -7.75 22.87
C ASP A 295 45.62 -6.38 23.58
N SER A 296 44.66 -6.24 24.47
CA SER A 296 44.69 -5.33 25.63
C SER A 296 44.96 -6.21 26.86
N PRO A 297 45.68 -5.80 27.93
CA PRO A 297 45.14 -4.80 28.86
C PRO A 297 46.17 -4.01 29.74
N SER A 298 45.58 -3.07 30.50
CA SER A 298 46.02 -2.34 31.71
C SER A 298 47.32 -2.72 32.45
N ASN A 299 48.08 -1.67 32.79
CA ASN A 299 48.53 -1.36 34.16
C ASN A 299 48.24 0.12 34.45
#